data_AF-A0A1V5XJ74-F1
#
_entry.id   AF-A0A1V5XJ74-F1
#
_cell.length_a   1.000
_cell.length_b   1.000
_cell.length_c   1.000
_cell.angle_alpha   90.00
_cell.angle_beta   90.00
_cell.angle_gamma   90.00
#
_symmetry.space_group_name_H-M   'P 1'
#
loop_
_entity.id
_entity.type
_entity.pdbx_description
1 polymer ?
#
loop_
_entity_poly.entity_id
_entity_poly.type
_entity_poly.pdbx_seq_one_letter_code
_entity_poly.pdbx_strand_id
1 'polypeptide(L)'
;MELIHVIQKVVSDVINSIAFTDVCYGEVIQIDPLKVKISNKLIIGNELILLTSNVTEQKHTHNVTGDSEISEAITAQPLEVGDKILMLKAQRGGLYVVLDRLVN
;
A
#
# COMPACT_ATOMS: atom_id res chain seq x y z
N MET A 1 21.76 -10.74 37.27
CA MET A 1 21.24 -9.64 36.43
C MET A 1 21.50 -9.86 34.93
N GLU A 2 22.57 -10.58 34.55
CA GLU A 2 22.88 -10.93 33.14
C GLU A 2 21.79 -11.76 32.43
N LEU A 3 21.23 -12.77 33.08
CA LEU A 3 20.23 -13.65 32.45
C LEU A 3 18.95 -12.91 32.02
N ILE A 4 18.51 -11.93 32.82
CA ILE A 4 17.33 -11.11 32.50
C ILE A 4 17.59 -10.23 31.28
N HIS A 5 18.79 -9.67 31.14
CA HIS A 5 19.15 -8.87 29.97
C HIS A 5 19.24 -9.72 28.70
N VAL A 6 19.76 -10.93 28.81
CA VAL A 6 19.80 -11.88 27.68
C VAL A 6 18.39 -12.25 27.24
N ILE A 7 17.48 -12.53 28.18
CA ILE A 7 16.07 -12.82 27.86
C ILE A 7 15.41 -11.62 27.19
N GLN A 8 15.58 -10.40 27.73
CA GLN A 8 15.04 -9.18 27.12
C GLN A 8 15.58 -8.93 25.72
N LYS A 9 16.87 -9.20 25.49
CA LYS A 9 17.51 -9.08 24.19
C LYS A 9 16.95 -10.09 23.20
N VAL A 10 16.85 -11.36 23.58
CA VAL A 10 16.26 -12.41 22.74
C VAL A 10 14.81 -12.09 22.38
N VAL A 11 14.01 -11.62 23.36
CA VAL A 11 12.62 -11.22 23.11
C VAL A 11 12.57 -10.03 22.15
N SER A 12 13.43 -9.04 22.31
CA SER A 12 13.50 -7.88 21.39
C SER A 12 13.94 -8.30 20.00
N ASP A 13 14.93 -9.18 19.88
CA ASP A 13 15.45 -9.68 18.61
C ASP A 13 14.38 -10.50 17.87
N VAL A 14 13.60 -11.33 18.59
CA VAL A 14 12.46 -12.08 18.05
C VAL A 14 11.35 -11.13 17.60
N ILE A 15 10.96 -10.15 18.41
CA ILE A 15 9.95 -9.14 18.03
C ILE A 15 10.41 -8.36 16.79
N ASN A 16 11.70 -8.03 16.71
CA ASN A 16 12.27 -7.31 15.57
C ASN A 16 12.37 -8.19 14.31
N SER A 17 12.62 -9.49 14.45
CA SER A 17 12.74 -10.43 13.32
C SER A 17 11.41 -10.85 12.73
N ILE A 18 10.32 -10.75 13.50
CA ILE A 18 8.96 -11.08 13.04
C ILE A 18 8.46 -10.10 11.96
N ALA A 19 9.14 -8.96 11.73
CA ALA A 19 8.83 -8.00 10.67
C ALA A 19 7.31 -7.78 10.51
N PHE A 20 6.65 -7.42 11.62
CA PHE A 20 5.20 -7.33 11.72
C PHE A 20 4.60 -6.59 10.53
N THR A 21 3.94 -7.37 9.67
CA THR A 21 3.13 -6.83 8.58
C THR A 21 1.71 -6.72 9.11
N ASP A 22 1.26 -5.49 9.30
CA ASP A 22 -0.07 -5.22 9.84
C ASP A 22 -1.00 -4.74 8.73
N VAL A 23 -2.27 -5.14 8.80
CA VAL A 23 -3.31 -4.70 7.87
C VAL A 23 -3.78 -3.33 8.32
N CYS A 24 -3.65 -2.34 7.43
CA CYS A 24 -4.02 -0.96 7.69
C CYS A 24 -5.08 -0.51 6.69
N TYR A 25 -5.95 0.39 7.13
CA TYR A 25 -6.94 1.04 6.28
C TYR A 25 -6.57 2.50 6.12
N GLY A 26 -6.72 3.03 4.92
CA GLY A 26 -6.41 4.42 4.63
C GLY A 26 -7.47 5.11 3.79
N GLU A 27 -7.44 6.44 3.79
CA GLU A 27 -8.23 7.30 2.92
C GLU A 27 -7.29 8.15 2.07
N VAL A 28 -7.51 8.21 0.76
CA VAL A 28 -6.72 9.05 -0.16
C VAL A 28 -7.13 10.51 0.03
N ILE A 29 -6.20 11.37 0.47
CA ILE A 29 -6.44 12.81 0.65
C ILE A 29 -6.06 13.60 -0.62
N GLN A 30 -5.04 13.14 -1.33
CA GLN A 30 -4.45 13.87 -2.45
C GLN A 30 -3.79 12.86 -3.41
N ILE A 31 -3.89 13.08 -4.72
CA ILE A 31 -3.34 12.19 -5.76
C ILE A 31 -1.97 12.62 -6.29
N ASP A 32 -1.67 13.93 -6.34
CA ASP A 32 -0.38 14.45 -6.82
C ASP A 32 0.12 15.61 -5.93
N PRO A 33 1.20 15.41 -5.13
CA PRO A 33 1.78 14.11 -4.77
C PRO A 33 0.80 13.26 -3.93
N LEU A 34 0.82 11.94 -4.10
CA LEU A 34 -0.07 11.02 -3.40
C LEU A 34 0.08 11.13 -1.88
N LYS A 35 -1.04 11.34 -1.17
CA LYS A 35 -1.12 11.36 0.29
C LYS A 35 -2.27 10.50 0.78
N VAL A 36 -1.98 9.63 1.74
CA VAL A 36 -2.95 8.72 2.35
C VAL A 36 -3.00 8.94 3.85
N LYS A 37 -4.21 9.02 4.40
CA LYS A 37 -4.49 9.08 5.83
C LYS A 37 -4.83 7.70 6.36
N ILE A 38 -3.98 7.13 7.20
CA ILE A 38 -4.21 5.80 7.79
C ILE A 38 -4.99 5.90 9.12
N SER A 39 -4.88 7.03 9.81
CA SER A 39 -5.51 7.26 11.11
C SER A 39 -5.70 8.75 11.36
N ASN A 40 -6.43 9.11 12.41
CA ASN A 40 -6.75 10.51 12.73
C ASN A 40 -5.53 11.45 12.86
N LYS A 41 -4.31 10.93 13.00
CA LYS A 41 -3.07 11.71 13.14
C LYS A 41 -1.94 11.33 12.16
N LEU A 42 -2.09 10.26 11.38
CA LEU A 42 -1.00 9.74 10.54
C LEU A 42 -1.35 9.93 9.06
N ILE A 43 -0.61 10.82 8.42
CA ILE A 43 -0.66 11.07 6.97
C ILE A 43 0.70 10.67 6.42
N ILE A 44 0.71 9.80 5.42
CA ILE A 44 1.91 9.35 4.72
C ILE A 44 1.93 9.94 3.31
N GLY A 45 3.12 10.26 2.83
CA GLY A 45 3.34 10.75 1.46
C GLY A 45 3.81 9.63 0.53
N ASN A 46 3.84 9.96 -0.77
CA ASN A 46 4.21 9.06 -1.87
C ASN A 46 5.49 8.23 -1.64
N GLU A 47 6.49 8.79 -0.97
CA GLU A 47 7.80 8.15 -0.74
C GLU A 47 7.72 6.88 0.13
N LEU A 48 6.64 6.78 0.91
CA LEU A 48 6.38 5.70 1.86
C LEU A 48 5.28 4.76 1.36
N ILE A 49 4.80 4.95 0.13
CA ILE A 49 3.69 4.21 -0.47
C ILE A 49 4.19 3.41 -1.68
N LEU A 50 3.95 2.10 -1.65
CA LEU A 50 4.08 1.20 -2.79
C LEU A 50 2.70 0.90 -3.35
N LEU A 51 2.47 1.30 -4.60
CA LEU A 51 1.25 0.96 -5.33
C LEU A 51 1.43 -0.40 -6.00
N THR A 52 0.48 -1.31 -5.78
CA THR A 52 0.41 -2.57 -6.52
C THR A 52 -0.34 -2.37 -7.83
N SER A 53 -0.13 -3.27 -8.80
CA SER A 53 -0.77 -3.23 -10.13
C SER A 53 -2.29 -3.14 -10.13
N ASN A 54 -2.92 -3.42 -8.99
CA ASN A 54 -4.36 -3.35 -8.79
C ASN A 54 -4.87 -1.92 -8.53
N VAL A 55 -3.99 -1.00 -8.14
CA VAL A 55 -4.27 0.42 -7.85
C VAL A 55 -3.46 1.39 -8.72
N THR A 56 -2.54 0.89 -9.53
CA THR A 56 -1.85 1.66 -10.57
C THR A 56 -2.57 1.52 -11.91
N GLU A 57 -2.59 2.59 -12.71
CA GLU A 57 -3.05 2.54 -14.10
C GLU A 57 -2.22 1.51 -14.88
N GLN A 58 -2.78 0.34 -15.14
CA GLN A 58 -2.24 -0.57 -16.14
C GLN A 58 -2.85 -0.23 -17.49
N LYS A 59 -2.09 0.49 -18.32
CA LYS A 59 -2.40 0.63 -19.74
C LYS A 59 -1.99 -0.66 -20.44
N HIS A 60 -2.94 -1.57 -20.65
CA HIS A 60 -2.72 -2.75 -21.49
C HIS A 60 -3.03 -2.39 -22.94
N THR A 61 -1.99 -2.06 -23.71
CA THR A 61 -2.13 -1.85 -25.16
C THR A 61 -2.31 -3.21 -25.85
N HIS A 62 -3.55 -3.60 -26.13
CA HIS A 62 -3.84 -4.77 -26.97
C HIS A 62 -3.83 -4.34 -28.44
N ASN A 63 -2.77 -4.71 -29.18
CA ASN A 63 -2.79 -4.64 -30.63
C ASN A 63 -3.56 -5.86 -31.15
N VAL A 64 -4.85 -5.70 -31.46
CA VAL A 64 -5.63 -6.72 -32.19
C VAL A 64 -5.47 -6.42 -33.68
N THR A 65 -4.69 -7.25 -34.37
CA THR A 65 -4.57 -7.22 -35.84
C THR A 65 -5.84 -7.83 -36.44
N GLY A 66 -6.87 -7.02 -36.61
CA GLY A 66 -8.12 -7.45 -37.26
C GLY A 66 -9.26 -6.48 -37.02
N ASP A 67 -9.39 -5.52 -37.93
CA ASP A 67 -10.43 -4.50 -38.04
C ASP A 67 -10.56 -3.47 -36.90
N SER A 68 -10.70 -2.22 -37.35
CA SER A 68 -10.74 -0.98 -36.59
C SER A 68 -11.63 -1.05 -35.34
N GLU A 69 -11.00 -1.07 -34.16
CA GLU A 69 -11.41 -0.34 -32.95
C GLU A 69 -10.40 -0.60 -31.83
N ILE A 70 -9.64 0.43 -31.45
CA ILE A 70 -8.71 0.37 -30.32
C ILE A 70 -9.56 0.47 -29.05
N SER A 71 -9.99 -0.65 -28.51
CA SER A 71 -10.65 -0.67 -27.19
C SER A 71 -9.59 -0.69 -26.09
N GLU A 72 -9.28 0.48 -25.52
CA GLU A 72 -8.49 0.60 -24.31
C GLU A 72 -9.32 0.07 -23.13
N ALA A 73 -9.19 -1.21 -22.81
CA ALA A 73 -9.76 -1.77 -21.59
C ALA A 73 -8.89 -1.34 -20.40
N ILE A 74 -9.32 -0.28 -19.71
CA ILE A 74 -8.74 0.14 -18.43
C ILE A 74 -9.26 -0.85 -17.37
N THR A 75 -8.49 -1.90 -17.09
CA THR A 75 -8.89 -2.93 -16.11
C THR A 75 -8.73 -2.45 -14.65
N ALA A 76 -7.96 -1.39 -14.40
CA ALA A 76 -7.73 -0.83 -13.08
C ALA A 76 -7.97 0.68 -13.08
N GLN A 77 -8.90 1.14 -12.24
CA GLN A 77 -9.21 2.55 -12.09
C GLN A 77 -8.15 3.24 -11.22
N PRO A 78 -7.69 4.45 -11.59
CA PRO A 78 -6.76 5.22 -10.75
C PRO A 78 -7.43 5.58 -9.43
N LEU A 79 -6.62 5.69 -8.36
CA LEU A 79 -7.07 6.17 -7.04
C LEU A 79 -7.59 7.61 -7.14
N GLU A 80 -8.73 7.86 -6.50
CA GLU A 80 -9.37 9.16 -6.40
C GLU A 80 -9.36 9.67 -4.97
N VAL A 81 -9.49 10.99 -4.80
CA VAL A 81 -9.59 11.60 -3.47
C VAL A 81 -10.88 11.14 -2.78
N GLY A 82 -10.76 10.65 -1.55
CA GLY A 82 -11.85 10.08 -0.76
C GLY A 82 -11.94 8.56 -0.80
N ASP A 83 -11.12 7.89 -1.63
CA ASP A 83 -11.08 6.43 -1.68
C ASP A 83 -10.61 5.82 -0.37
N LYS A 84 -11.37 4.83 0.10
CA LYS A 84 -10.94 3.94 1.17
C LYS A 84 -10.11 2.82 0.58
N ILE A 85 -8.90 2.64 1.08
CA ILE A 85 -7.94 1.67 0.56
C ILE A 85 -7.46 0.72 1.65
N LEU A 86 -7.22 -0.52 1.25
CA LEU A 86 -6.59 -1.56 2.05
C LEU A 86 -5.08 -1.52 1.83
N MET A 87 -4.32 -1.54 2.92
CA MET A 87 -2.87 -1.44 2.90
C MET A 87 -2.21 -2.47 3.82
N LEU A 88 -0.98 -2.85 3.50
CA LEU A 88 -0.09 -3.61 4.38
C LEU A 88 1.09 -2.76 4.81
N LYS A 89 1.39 -2.77 6.11
CA LYS A 89 2.56 -2.10 6.68
C LYS A 89 3.78 -3.03 6.57
N ALA A 90 4.58 -2.89 5.52
CA ALA A 90 5.66 -3.85 5.21
C ALA A 90 6.94 -3.70 6.05
N GLN A 91 7.27 -2.49 6.53
CA GLN A 91 8.50 -2.26 7.31
C GLN A 91 8.29 -1.24 8.42
N ARG A 92 8.50 -1.65 9.69
CA ARG A 92 8.79 -0.83 10.89
C ARG A 92 8.14 0.57 11.01
N GLY A 93 7.00 0.84 10.38
CA GLY A 93 6.35 2.16 10.36
C GLY A 93 6.61 3.04 9.14
N GLY A 94 7.53 2.67 8.26
CA GLY A 94 7.94 3.49 7.11
C GLY A 94 7.19 3.12 5.83
N LEU A 95 7.08 1.84 5.50
CA LEU A 95 6.64 1.42 4.16
C LEU A 95 5.23 0.81 4.18
N TYR A 96 4.37 1.32 3.32
CA TYR A 96 2.99 0.84 3.17
C TYR A 96 2.73 0.40 1.73
N VAL A 97 2.20 -0.81 1.57
CA VAL A 97 1.83 -1.40 0.29
C VAL A 97 0.32 -1.30 0.14
N VAL A 98 -0.17 -0.57 -0.87
CA VAL A 98 -1.61 -0.50 -1.17
C VAL A 98 -2.00 -1.75 -1.94
N LEU A 99 -2.94 -2.51 -1.39
CA LEU A 99 -3.43 -3.75 -2.00
C LEU A 99 -4.62 -3.51 -2.93
N ASP A 100 -5.63 -2.78 -2.43
CA ASP A 100 -6.87 -2.60 -3.18
C ASP A 100 -7.68 -1.39 -2.65
N ARG A 101 -8.63 -0.94 -3.46
CA ARG A 101 -9.72 -0.05 -3.03
C ARG A 101 -10.82 -0.89 -2.38
N LEU A 102 -11.35 -0.41 -1.27
CA LEU A 102 -12.51 -1.00 -0.63
C LEU A 102 -13.78 -0.49 -1.31
N VAL A 103 -14.56 -1.42 -1.86
CA VAL A 103 -15.91 -1.16 -2.38
C VAL A 103 -16.89 -1.72 -1.37
N ASN A 104 -17.86 -0.91 -0.93
CA ASN A 104 -18.85 -1.29 0.08
C ASN A 104 -20.26 -0.98 -0.41
#